data_AF-A0A0G0UCN1-F1
#
_entry.id   AF-A0A0G0UCN1-F1
#
_cell.length_a   1.000
_cell.length_b   1.000
_cell.length_c   1.000
_cell.angle_alpha   90.00
_cell.angle_beta   90.00
_cell.angle_gamma   90.00
#
_symmetry.space_group_name_H-M   'P 1'
#
loop_
_entity.id
_entity.type
_entity.pdbx_description
1 polymer ?
#
loop_
_entity_poly.entity_id
_entity_poly.type
_entity_poly.pdbx_seq_one_letter_code
_entity_poly.pdbx_strand_id
1 'polypeptide(L)' 'PKFKFGFFGKDFLDLDAVENLAKILPKEVLQAKIVGSLYSPLYGIVEVLSANIRNLVYVLDQKTKMAGGD' A
#
# COMPACT_ATOMS: atom_id res chain seq x y z
N PRO A 1 16.56 -24.62 -13.34
CA PRO A 1 17.53 -23.96 -14.25
C PRO A 1 18.23 -22.79 -13.54
N LYS A 2 19.57 -22.71 -13.56
CA LYS A 2 20.30 -21.54 -13.05
C LYS A 2 20.51 -20.54 -14.19
N PHE A 3 19.77 -19.43 -14.15
CA PHE A 3 19.96 -18.31 -15.06
C PHE A 3 21.13 -17.43 -14.57
N LYS A 4 21.84 -16.74 -15.45
CA LYS A 4 22.99 -15.87 -15.09
C LYS A 4 22.76 -14.40 -15.42
N PHE A 5 21.95 -14.14 -16.45
CA PHE A 5 21.47 -12.84 -16.91
C PHE A 5 20.36 -13.11 -17.94
N GLY A 6 19.63 -12.06 -18.32
CA GLY A 6 18.59 -12.13 -19.34
C GLY A 6 18.48 -10.83 -20.13
N PHE A 7 17.63 -10.82 -21.14
CA PHE A 7 17.23 -9.61 -21.83
C PHE A 7 15.71 -9.56 -21.89
N PHE A 8 15.15 -8.38 -21.62
CA PHE A 8 13.72 -8.12 -21.82
C PHE A 8 13.59 -6.98 -22.83
N GLY A 9 13.17 -7.32 -24.06
CA GLY A 9 13.25 -6.40 -25.18
C GLY A 9 14.70 -6.02 -25.49
N LYS A 10 15.06 -4.74 -25.27
CA LYS A 10 16.43 -4.22 -25.45
C LYS A 10 17.18 -4.04 -24.12
N ASP A 11 16.51 -4.25 -22.99
CA ASP A 11 17.07 -3.99 -21.67
C ASP A 11 17.79 -5.23 -21.14
N PHE A 12 19.03 -5.04 -20.71
CA PHE A 12 19.81 -6.08 -20.03
C PHE A 12 19.29 -6.26 -18.60
N LEU A 13 18.98 -7.51 -18.24
CA LEU A 13 18.54 -7.90 -16.91
C LEU A 13 19.65 -8.70 -16.21
N ASP A 14 20.00 -8.26 -15.01
CA ASP A 14 20.81 -9.04 -14.09
C ASP A 14 19.99 -10.18 -13.45
N LEU A 15 20.63 -10.96 -12.58
CA LEU A 15 20.01 -12.10 -11.90
C LEU A 15 18.77 -11.71 -11.08
N ASP A 16 18.85 -10.62 -10.34
CA ASP A 16 17.77 -10.16 -9.46
C ASP A 16 16.57 -9.66 -10.26
N ALA A 17 16.83 -8.94 -11.36
CA ALA A 17 15.79 -8.48 -12.26
C ALA A 17 15.11 -9.64 -13.01
N VAL A 18 15.86 -10.70 -13.37
CA VAL A 18 15.28 -11.93 -13.94
C VAL A 18 14.38 -12.66 -12.93
N GLU A 19 14.79 -12.71 -11.66
CA GLU A 19 13.96 -13.31 -10.60
C GLU A 19 12.67 -12.49 -10.36
N ASN A 20 12.75 -11.16 -10.41
CA ASN A 20 11.59 -10.28 -10.30
C ASN A 20 10.64 -10.41 -11.50
N LEU A 21 11.18 -10.58 -12.72
CA LEU A 21 10.38 -10.83 -13.91
C LEU A 21 9.59 -12.14 -13.78
N ALA A 22 10.22 -13.19 -13.22
CA ALA A 22 9.55 -14.46 -12.96
C ALA A 22 8.43 -14.36 -11.92
N LYS A 23 8.46 -13.35 -11.04
CA LYS A 23 7.46 -13.08 -9.99
C LYS A 23 6.37 -12.10 -10.42
N ILE A 24 6.33 -11.67 -11.69
CA ILE A 24 5.29 -10.76 -12.18
C ILE A 24 3.90 -11.33 -11.87
N LEU A 25 3.07 -10.46 -11.28
CA LEU A 25 1.70 -10.79 -10.94
C LEU A 25 0.83 -10.89 -12.20
N PRO A 26 -0.28 -11.64 -12.16
CA PRO A 26 -1.25 -11.68 -13.25
C PRO A 26 -1.70 -10.27 -13.66
N LYS A 27 -2.03 -10.10 -14.95
CA LYS A 27 -2.33 -8.80 -15.57
C LYS A 27 -3.46 -8.06 -14.83
N GLU A 28 -4.50 -8.79 -14.44
CA GLU A 28 -5.68 -8.26 -13.76
C GLU A 28 -5.31 -7.72 -12.36
N VAL A 29 -4.43 -8.43 -11.66
CA VAL A 29 -3.92 -8.02 -10.34
C VAL A 29 -3.05 -6.77 -10.47
N LEU A 30 -2.21 -6.70 -11.50
CA LEU A 30 -1.37 -5.54 -11.76
C LEU A 30 -2.22 -4.31 -12.10
N GLN A 31 -3.25 -4.47 -12.93
CA GLN A 31 -4.21 -3.42 -13.24
C GLN A 31 -4.94 -2.94 -11.99
N ALA A 32 -5.44 -3.86 -11.16
CA ALA A 32 -6.10 -3.51 -9.90
C ALA A 32 -5.17 -2.75 -8.94
N LYS A 33 -3.89 -3.13 -8.86
CA LYS A 33 -2.88 -2.43 -8.06
C LYS A 33 -2.62 -1.02 -8.59
N ILE A 34 -2.53 -0.84 -9.91
CA ILE A 34 -2.36 0.48 -10.53
C ILE A 34 -3.55 1.36 -10.21
N VAL A 35 -4.77 0.86 -10.46
CA VAL A 35 -6.02 1.55 -10.14
C VAL A 35 -6.05 1.92 -8.66
N GLY A 36 -5.83 0.97 -7.74
CA GLY A 36 -5.78 1.24 -6.31
C GLY A 36 -4.72 2.31 -5.92
N SER A 37 -3.57 2.31 -6.59
CA SER A 37 -2.53 3.32 -6.37
C SER A 37 -2.97 4.71 -6.83
N LEU A 38 -3.70 4.81 -7.95
CA LEU A 38 -4.29 6.07 -8.43
C LEU A 38 -5.37 6.60 -7.47
N TYR A 39 -6.16 5.73 -6.85
CA TYR A 39 -7.18 6.12 -5.87
C TYR A 39 -6.62 6.36 -4.46
N SER A 40 -5.39 5.95 -4.16
CA SER A 40 -4.78 6.07 -2.83
C SER A 40 -4.75 7.48 -2.22
N PRO A 41 -4.53 8.58 -2.99
CA PRO A 41 -4.52 9.92 -2.41
C PRO A 41 -5.90 10.36 -1.91
N LEU A 42 -6.98 9.88 -2.52
CA LEU A 42 -8.35 10.22 -2.11
C LEU A 42 -8.66 9.65 -0.72
N TYR A 43 -8.26 8.40 -0.46
CA TYR A 43 -8.36 7.80 0.87
C TYR A 43 -7.53 8.57 1.89
N GLY A 44 -6.33 9.03 1.52
CA GLY A 44 -5.50 9.87 2.38
C GLY A 44 -6.18 11.18 2.79
N ILE A 45 -6.83 11.86 1.84
CA ILE A 45 -7.57 13.11 2.12
C ILE A 45 -8.74 12.84 3.09
N VAL A 46 -9.55 11.82 2.82
CA VAL A 46 -10.66 11.44 3.70
C VAL A 46 -10.15 11.09 5.09
N GLU A 47 -9.07 10.34 5.18
CA GLU A 47 -8.49 9.91 6.45
C GLU A 47 -8.00 11.09 7.29
N VAL A 48 -7.36 12.09 6.67
CA VAL A 48 -6.92 13.33 7.34
C VAL A 48 -8.12 14.15 7.83
N LEU A 49 -9.17 14.30 7.03
CA LEU A 49 -10.36 15.03 7.44
C LEU A 49 -11.05 14.33 8.63
N SER A 50 -11.23 13.01 8.54
CA SER A 50 -11.86 12.22 9.61
C SER A 50 -10.99 12.06 10.85
N ALA A 51 -9.65 12.19 10.74
CA ALA A 51 -8.73 12.06 11.86
C ALA A 51 -9.00 13.08 12.96
N ASN A 52 -9.36 14.32 12.62
CA ASN A 52 -9.67 15.36 13.59
C ASN A 52 -10.85 14.98 14.50
N ILE A 53 -11.92 14.45 13.90
CA ILE A 53 -13.12 14.02 14.62
C ILE A 53 -12.79 12.81 15.50
N ARG A 54 -12.09 11.81 14.95
CA ARG A 54 -11.68 10.63 15.72
C ARG A 54 -10.79 10.99 16.90
N ASN A 55 -9.82 11.88 16.72
CA ASN A 55 -8.93 12.33 17.79
C ASN A 55 -9.71 13.01 18.92
N LEU A 56 -10.71 13.84 18.60
CA LEU A 56 -11.58 14.44 19.61
C LEU A 56 -12.36 13.38 20.38
N VAL A 57 -12.98 12.43 19.68
CA VAL A 57 -13.70 11.31 20.32
C VAL A 57 -12.76 10.50 21.20
N TYR A 58 -11.55 10.21 20.73
CA TYR A 58 -10.53 9.51 21.52
C TYR A 58 -10.19 10.26 22.81
N VAL A 59 -9.96 11.57 22.74
CA VAL A 59 -9.66 12.37 23.94
C VAL A 59 -10.82 12.33 24.94
N LEU A 60 -12.05 12.43 24.46
CA LEU A 60 -13.25 12.36 25.32
C LEU A 60 -13.42 10.98 25.96
N ASP A 61 -13.28 9.92 25.17
CA ASP A 61 -13.30 8.53 25.66
C ASP A 61 -12.22 8.28 26.73
N GLN A 62 -11.00 8.76 26.50
CA GLN A 62 -9.92 8.67 27.48
C GLN A 62 -10.24 9.43 28.77
N LYS A 63 -10.87 10.61 28.67
CA LYS A 63 -11.31 11.36 29.84
C LYS A 63 -12.39 10.64 30.63
N THR A 64 -13.37 10.02 29.96
CA THR A 64 -14.42 9.24 30.63
C THR A 64 -13.84 8.04 31.38
N LYS A 65 -12.94 7.28 30.73
CA LYS A 65 -12.25 6.13 31.35
C LYS A 65 -11.43 6.52 32.58
N MET A 66 -10.72 7.65 32.51
CA MET A 66 -9.96 8.17 33.66
C MET A 66 -10.86 8.59 34.83
N ALA A 67 -12.09 9.04 34.54
CA ALA A 67 -13.07 9.43 35.55
C ALA A 67 -13.81 8.23 36.17
N GLY A 68 -13.46 6.99 35.78
CA GLY A 68 -14.09 5.77 36.29
C GLY A 68 -15.48 5.49 35.69
N GLY A 69 -15.84 6.17 34.60
CA GLY A 69 -16.98 5.79 33.77
C GLY A 69 -16.53 4.77 32.73
N ASP A 70 -17.22 3.64 32.66
CA ASP A 70 -17.07 2.64 31.60
C ASP A 70 -17.42 3.23 30.22
#